data_AF-A0A8I1Y2P6-F1
#
_entry.id   AF-A0A8I1Y2P6-F1
#
_cell.length_a   1.000
_cell.length_b   1.000
_cell.length_c   1.000
_cell.angle_alpha   90.00
_cell.angle_beta   90.00
_cell.angle_gamma   90.00
#
_symmetry.space_group_name_H-M   'P 1'
#
loop_
_entity.id
_entity.type
_entity.pdbx_description
1 polymer ?
#
loop_
_entity_poly.entity_id
_entity_poly.type
_entity_poly.pdbx_seq_one_letter_code
_entity_poly.pdbx_strand_id
1 'polypeptide(L)' 'MKIRRRFKQTVTLEGRLADEAKRIRDEANKLPPGPEQAELLRKARESEMAAEVAGWITSRGLQPPK' A
#
# COMPACT_ATOMS: atom_id res chain seq x y z
N MET A 1 2.94 -25.44 20.56
CA MET A 1 2.69 -23.98 20.67
C MET A 1 3.00 -23.30 19.34
N LYS A 2 2.07 -22.55 18.74
CA LYS A 2 2.31 -21.84 17.47
C LYS A 2 2.92 -20.47 17.79
N ILE A 3 4.20 -20.27 17.47
CA ILE A 3 4.91 -19.00 17.73
C ILE A 3 4.37 -17.94 16.76
N ARG A 4 3.82 -16.84 17.28
CA ARG A 4 3.37 -15.70 16.47
C ARG A 4 4.58 -14.81 16.15
N ARG A 5 4.88 -14.60 14.87
CA ARG A 5 5.93 -13.68 14.43
C ARG A 5 5.43 -12.23 14.55
N ARG A 6 5.62 -11.61 15.72
CA ARG A 6 5.33 -10.18 15.93
C ARG A 6 6.48 -9.35 15.36
N PHE A 7 6.20 -8.57 14.32
CA PHE A 7 7.13 -7.60 13.76
C PHE A 7 6.65 -6.18 14.10
N LYS A 8 7.55 -5.32 14.58
CA LYS A 8 7.23 -3.92 14.85
C LYS A 8 7.42 -3.13 13.55
N GLN A 9 6.30 -2.67 12.98
CA GLN A 9 6.33 -1.79 11.82
C GLN A 9 6.71 -0.39 12.31
N THR A 10 7.88 0.10 11.87
CA THR A 10 8.39 1.44 12.21
C THR A 10 7.84 2.52 11.29
N VAL A 11 7.46 2.14 10.07
CA VAL A 11 6.85 3.00 9.06
C VAL A 11 5.33 2.86 9.12
N THR A 12 4.61 3.95 8.86
CA THR A 12 3.14 3.97 8.83
C THR A 12 2.61 2.97 7.79
N LEU A 13 1.33 2.58 7.94
CA LEU A 13 0.66 1.75 6.95
C LEU A 13 0.58 2.46 5.59
N GLU A 14 0.15 3.72 5.60
CA GLU A 14 0.10 4.59 4.43
C GLU A 14 1.44 4.64 3.69
N GLY A 15 2.54 4.95 4.40
CA GLY A 15 3.86 5.09 3.77
C GLY A 15 4.32 3.81 3.08
N ARG A 16 4.09 2.64 3.70
CA ARG A 16 4.45 1.35 3.07
C ARG A 16 3.62 1.02 1.84
N LEU A 17 2.33 1.36 1.86
CA LEU A 17 1.44 1.15 0.72
C LEU A 17 1.81 2.08 -0.44
N ALA A 18 2.19 3.33 -0.16
CA ALA A 18 2.69 4.27 -1.14
C ALA A 18 4.03 3.81 -1.77
N ASP A 19 4.96 3.32 -0.94
CA ASP A 19 6.24 2.77 -1.42
C ASP A 19 6.02 1.54 -2.32
N GLU A 20 5.09 0.67 -1.94
CA GLU A 20 4.74 -0.52 -2.73
C GLU A 20 4.09 -0.14 -4.06
N ALA A 21 3.15 0.80 -4.06
CA ALA A 21 2.53 1.32 -5.28
C ALA A 21 3.59 1.86 -6.27
N LYS A 22 4.58 2.59 -5.75
CA LYS A 22 5.68 3.11 -6.56
C LYS A 22 6.52 1.97 -7.18
N ARG A 23 6.89 0.97 -6.39
CA ARG A 23 7.66 -0.19 -6.87
C ARG A 23 6.93 -0.95 -7.97
N ILE A 24 5.63 -1.22 -7.76
CA ILE A 24 4.81 -1.93 -8.73
C ILE A 24 4.68 -1.13 -10.03
N ARG A 25 4.57 0.21 -9.96
CA ARG A 25 4.60 1.07 -11.16
C ARG A 25 5.94 1.01 -11.87
N ASP A 26 7.04 1.06 -11.14
CA ASP A 26 8.38 0.97 -11.72
C ASP A 26 8.60 -0.39 -12.41
N GLU A 27 8.00 -1.47 -11.89
CA GLU A 27 7.97 -2.78 -12.56
C GLU A 27 7.08 -2.77 -13.81
N ALA A 28 5.87 -2.21 -13.71
CA ALA A 28 4.96 -2.09 -14.85
C ALA A 28 5.59 -1.30 -16.02
N ASN A 29 6.33 -0.23 -15.72
CA ASN A 29 7.02 0.59 -16.73
C ASN A 29 8.15 -0.14 -17.46
N LYS A 30 8.69 -1.23 -16.90
CA LYS A 30 9.70 -2.07 -17.55
C LYS A 30 9.10 -3.10 -18.50
N LEU A 31 7.81 -3.39 -18.37
CA LEU A 31 7.11 -4.34 -19.22
C LEU A 31 6.60 -3.67 -20.50
N PRO A 32 6.53 -4.42 -21.62
CA PRO A 32 5.82 -3.94 -22.79
C PRO A 32 4.32 -3.81 -22.50
N PRO A 33 3.60 -2.96 -23.27
CA PRO A 33 2.15 -2.88 -23.18
C PRO A 33 1.49 -4.25 -23.38
N GLY A 34 0.70 -4.66 -22.40
CA GLY A 34 0.09 -5.99 -22.39
C GLY A 34 -0.71 -6.26 -21.11
N PRO A 35 -1.34 -7.44 -21.02
CA PRO A 35 -2.17 -7.81 -19.87
C PRO A 35 -1.37 -7.83 -18.56
N GLU A 36 -0.11 -8.23 -18.60
CA GLU A 36 0.76 -8.27 -17.42
C GLU A 36 1.07 -6.85 -16.89
N GLN A 37 1.42 -5.91 -17.78
CA GLN A 37 1.59 -4.51 -17.42
C GLN A 37 0.29 -3.93 -16.85
N ALA A 38 -0.85 -4.21 -17.46
CA ALA A 38 -2.15 -3.72 -17.02
C ALA A 38 -2.50 -4.22 -15.60
N GLU A 39 -2.21 -5.49 -15.30
CA GLU A 39 -2.42 -6.06 -13.97
C GLU A 39 -1.52 -5.44 -12.91
N LEU A 40 -0.25 -5.17 -13.22
CA LEU A 40 0.64 -4.44 -12.31
C LEU A 40 0.12 -3.01 -12.07
N LEU A 41 -0.29 -2.30 -13.11
CA LEU A 41 -0.86 -0.95 -12.97
C LEU A 41 -2.14 -0.96 -12.12
N ARG A 42 -2.98 -1.99 -12.24
CA ARG A 42 -4.16 -2.18 -11.40
C ARG A 42 -3.78 -2.35 -9.93
N LYS A 43 -2.81 -3.23 -9.63
CA LYS A 43 -2.29 -3.44 -8.26
C LYS A 43 -1.65 -2.20 -7.66
N ALA A 44 -0.92 -1.43 -8.47
CA ALA A 44 -0.34 -0.17 -8.03
C ALA A 44 -1.45 0.80 -7.59
N ARG A 45 -2.51 0.96 -8.40
CA ARG A 45 -3.67 1.80 -8.05
C ARG A 45 -4.37 1.33 -6.78
N GLU A 46 -4.57 0.03 -6.61
CA GLU A 46 -5.16 -0.54 -5.39
C GLU A 46 -4.32 -0.19 -4.15
N SER A 47 -2.99 -0.23 -4.27
CA SER A 47 -2.07 0.12 -3.19
C SER A 47 -2.12 1.62 -2.87
N GLU A 48 -2.25 2.49 -3.86
CA GLU A 48 -2.45 3.94 -3.65
C GLU A 48 -3.76 4.23 -2.92
N MET A 49 -4.87 3.65 -3.38
CA MET A 49 -6.17 3.83 -2.74
C MET A 49 -6.14 3.32 -1.30
N ALA A 50 -5.48 2.19 -1.04
CA ALA A 50 -5.31 1.68 0.30
C ALA A 50 -4.47 2.64 1.18
N ALA A 51 -3.44 3.29 0.61
CA ALA A 51 -2.66 4.29 1.32
C ALA A 51 -3.53 5.51 1.71
N GLU A 52 -4.33 6.03 0.78
CA GLU A 52 -5.24 7.15 1.03
C GLU A 52 -6.26 6.82 2.14
N VAL A 53 -6.90 5.65 2.05
CA VAL A 53 -7.86 5.19 3.07
C VAL A 53 -7.17 5.02 4.43
N ALA A 54 -5.94 4.49 4.46
CA ALA A 54 -5.17 4.41 5.69
C ALA A 54 -4.87 5.80 6.28
N GLY A 55 -4.57 6.79 5.43
CA GLY A 55 -4.42 8.18 5.84
C GLY A 55 -5.69 8.75 6.45
N TRP A 56 -6.86 8.47 5.87
CA TRP A 56 -8.15 8.92 6.43
C TRP A 56 -8.45 8.29 7.79
N ILE A 57 -8.33 6.98 7.93
CA ILE A 57 -8.62 6.27 9.19
C ILE A 57 -7.69 6.74 10.33
N THR A 58 -6.47 7.17 9.98
CA THR A 58 -5.49 7.67 10.96
C THR A 58 -5.63 9.17 11.24
N SER A 59 -6.48 9.89 10.50
CA SER A 59 -6.75 11.31 10.73
C SER A 59 -7.49 11.54 12.06
N ARG A 60 -7.03 12.55 12.80
CA ARG A 60 -7.57 12.92 14.13
C ARG A 60 -9.07 13.20 14.14
N GLY A 61 -9.63 13.70 13.04
CA GLY A 61 -11.07 14.00 12.94
C GLY A 61 -11.97 12.77 12.85
N LEU A 62 -11.40 11.59 12.57
CA LEU A 62 -12.11 10.31 12.44
C LEU A 62 -11.80 9.36 13.60
N GLN A 63 -10.89 9.73 14.51
CA GLN A 63 -10.61 8.95 15.70
C GLN A 63 -11.57 9.33 16.84
N PRO A 64 -12.11 8.35 17.58
CA PRO A 64 -12.91 8.64 18.77
C PRO A 64 -12.05 9.41 19.79
N PRO A 65 -12.65 10.34 20.58
CA PRO A 65 -11.94 11.02 21.66
C PRO A 65 -11.41 10.00 22.68
N LYS A 66 -10.23 10.31 23.24
CA LYS A 66 -9.52 9.46 24.21
C LYS A 66 -10.14 9.50 25.59
#